data_AF-A0AAD4C6S6-F1
#
_entry.id   AF-A0AAD4C6S6-F1
#
_cell.length_a   1.000
_cell.length_b   1.000
_cell.length_c   1.000
_cell.angle_alpha   90.00
_cell.angle_beta   90.00
_cell.angle_gamma   90.00
#
_symmetry.space_group_name_H-M   'P 1'
#
loop_
_entity.id
_entity.type
_entity.pdbx_description
1 polymer ?
#
loop_
_entity_poly.entity_id
_entity_poly.type
_entity_poly.pdbx_seq_one_letter_code
_entity_poly.pdbx_strand_id
1 'polypeptide(L)'
;MKNELVELRKQLKLSEMKAKQADEKREEAETHATLAASHLQRLQGQLNAKSKKRGRQEALKQREAREAKAKKEDERKQKKLDETLSIRDRRSREGKDTMSFTGALLKNHKAMVLRDVAWTLDLAEDGTREELITRITAFFEDPANRHLHNNNRYIGLFVSKRTLGKRPQHGFGDLTDENNAIPAGAPSERHCFGVITNTPPIAQESQFEHIFEYAFPAEESEQSQPLHTPGDWGMYHFGPDSRNTRYSCTLPGLQAPATMMGSSSLNFNEGSILSFMRQPPSFIHPQPGPSSYHPTFI
;
A
#
# COMPACT_ATOMS: atom_id res chain seq x y z
N MET A 1 68.35 46.17 -51.81
CA MET A 1 68.66 46.57 -50.41
C MET A 1 67.61 47.51 -49.78
N LYS A 2 67.48 48.81 -50.13
CA LYS A 2 66.51 49.69 -49.43
C LYS A 2 65.04 49.29 -49.57
N ASN A 3 64.63 48.76 -50.74
CA ASN A 3 63.24 48.35 -50.98
C ASN A 3 62.84 47.07 -50.22
N GLU A 4 63.75 46.11 -50.08
CA GLU A 4 63.51 44.86 -49.34
C GLU A 4 63.28 45.14 -47.84
N LEU A 5 64.03 46.08 -47.26
CA LEU A 5 63.86 46.49 -45.87
C LEU A 5 62.48 47.11 -45.61
N VAL A 6 61.96 47.89 -46.56
CA VAL A 6 60.62 48.48 -46.46
C VAL A 6 59.55 47.39 -46.51
N GLU A 7 59.71 46.39 -47.37
CA GLU A 7 58.74 45.30 -47.50
C GLU A 7 58.74 44.39 -46.28
N LEU A 8 59.91 44.04 -45.73
CA LEU A 8 60.00 43.29 -44.47
C LEU A 8 59.33 44.02 -43.31
N ARG A 9 59.49 45.34 -43.22
CA ARG A 9 58.80 46.14 -42.19
C ARG A 9 57.29 46.13 -42.35
N LYS A 10 56.76 46.10 -43.58
CA LYS A 10 55.31 45.97 -43.81
C LYS A 10 54.82 44.57 -43.41
N GLN A 11 55.54 43.53 -43.79
CA GLN A 11 55.20 42.15 -43.43
C GLN A 11 55.20 41.94 -41.91
N LEU A 12 56.21 42.48 -41.22
CA LEU A 12 56.28 42.45 -39.76
C LEU A 12 55.04 43.12 -39.14
N LYS A 13 54.71 44.36 -39.54
CA LYS A 13 53.52 45.06 -39.05
C LYS A 13 52.22 44.30 -39.33
N LEU A 14 52.08 43.69 -40.51
CA LEU A 14 50.91 42.88 -40.85
C LEU A 14 50.81 41.64 -39.96
N SER A 15 51.93 40.96 -39.69
CA SER A 15 51.96 39.82 -38.78
C SER A 15 51.62 40.22 -37.33
N GLU A 16 52.12 41.37 -36.87
CA GLU A 16 51.79 41.92 -35.55
C GLU A 16 50.30 42.26 -35.42
N MET A 17 49.69 42.89 -36.43
CA MET A 17 48.24 43.16 -36.42
C MET A 17 47.41 41.87 -36.43
N LYS A 18 47.82 40.86 -37.20
CA LYS A 18 47.14 39.55 -37.23
C LYS A 18 47.26 38.83 -35.89
N ALA A 19 48.42 38.89 -35.24
CA ALA A 19 48.62 38.33 -33.91
C ALA A 19 47.68 39.00 -32.89
N LYS A 20 47.63 40.34 -32.88
CA LYS A 20 46.71 41.09 -32.00
C LYS A 20 45.25 40.72 -32.21
N GLN A 21 44.80 40.62 -33.47
CA GLN A 21 43.42 40.19 -33.77
C GLN A 21 43.15 38.75 -33.35
N ALA A 22 44.14 37.86 -33.41
CA ALA A 22 44.00 36.49 -32.96
C ALA A 22 43.89 36.43 -31.42
N ASP A 23 44.66 37.25 -30.71
CA ASP A 23 44.61 37.36 -29.25
C ASP A 23 43.28 37.95 -28.78
N GLU A 24 42.79 39.03 -29.42
CA GLU A 24 41.46 39.62 -29.12
C GLU A 24 40.33 38.60 -29.31
N LYS A 25 40.33 37.87 -30.43
CA LYS A 25 39.32 36.81 -30.68
C LYS A 25 39.41 35.67 -29.68
N ARG A 26 40.62 35.36 -29.22
CA ARG A 26 40.83 34.33 -28.19
C ARG A 26 40.26 34.79 -26.85
N GLU A 27 40.53 36.04 -26.44
CA GLU A 27 39.98 36.61 -25.22
C GLU A 27 38.44 36.67 -25.26
N GLU A 28 37.86 37.09 -26.38
CA GLU A 28 36.41 37.03 -26.61
C GLU A 28 35.87 35.59 -26.48
N ALA A 29 36.52 34.62 -27.12
CA ALA A 29 36.10 33.22 -27.01
C ALA A 29 36.21 32.67 -25.58
N GLU A 30 37.26 33.05 -24.84
CA GLU A 30 37.47 32.66 -23.44
C GLU A 30 36.39 33.28 -22.51
N THR A 31 36.04 34.55 -22.70
CA THR A 31 34.94 35.18 -21.94
C THR A 31 33.58 34.54 -22.24
N HIS A 32 33.29 34.22 -23.51
CA HIS A 32 32.07 33.49 -23.87
C HIS A 32 32.04 32.07 -23.30
N ALA A 33 33.17 31.36 -23.32
CA ALA A 33 33.27 30.00 -22.79
C ALA A 33 33.05 29.97 -21.26
N THR A 34 33.65 30.91 -20.53
CA THR A 34 33.48 31.01 -19.07
C THR A 34 32.04 31.37 -18.68
N LEU A 35 31.40 32.28 -19.41
CA LEU A 35 29.99 32.63 -19.20
C LEU A 35 29.06 31.42 -19.48
N ALA A 36 29.32 30.67 -20.55
CA ALA A 36 28.57 29.47 -20.89
C ALA A 36 28.74 28.37 -19.82
N ALA A 37 29.97 28.15 -19.35
CA ALA A 37 30.25 27.17 -18.29
C ALA A 37 29.50 27.50 -16.99
N SER A 38 29.53 28.76 -16.56
CA SER A 38 28.78 29.24 -15.38
C SER A 38 27.26 29.02 -15.56
N HIS A 39 26.73 29.32 -16.75
CA HIS A 39 25.32 29.12 -17.05
C HIS A 39 24.91 27.64 -16.97
N LEU A 40 25.71 26.73 -17.53
CA LEU A 40 25.48 25.28 -17.46
C LEU A 40 25.51 24.78 -16.02
N GLN A 41 26.49 25.21 -15.21
CA GLN A 41 26.58 24.84 -13.81
C GLN A 41 25.33 25.28 -13.02
N ARG A 42 24.85 26.51 -13.26
CA ARG A 42 23.62 27.02 -12.64
C ARG A 42 22.40 26.20 -13.02
N LEU A 43 22.22 25.89 -14.31
CA LEU A 43 21.10 25.07 -14.78
C LEU A 43 21.14 23.65 -14.21
N GLN A 44 22.32 23.04 -14.14
CA GLN A 44 22.49 21.73 -13.53
C GLN A 44 22.11 21.74 -12.05
N GLY A 45 22.51 22.77 -11.31
CA GLY A 45 22.10 22.99 -9.92
C GLY A 45 20.58 23.11 -9.78
N GLN A 46 19.92 23.87 -10.65
CA GLN A 46 18.46 24.02 -10.65
C GLN A 46 17.72 22.72 -10.98
N LEU A 47 18.22 21.93 -11.94
CA LEU A 47 17.65 20.63 -12.30
C LEU A 47 17.77 19.64 -11.14
N ASN A 48 18.94 19.57 -10.50
CA ASN A 48 19.17 18.70 -9.35
C ASN A 48 18.29 19.09 -8.15
N ALA A 49 18.14 20.40 -7.88
CA ALA A 49 17.26 20.90 -6.82
C ALA A 49 15.78 20.54 -7.09
N LYS A 50 15.31 20.70 -8.34
CA LYS A 50 13.95 20.32 -8.74
C LYS A 50 13.72 18.81 -8.63
N SER A 51 14.68 18.00 -9.08
CA SER A 51 14.63 16.54 -8.97
C SER A 51 14.54 16.09 -7.50
N LYS A 52 15.40 16.64 -6.63
CA LYS A 52 15.38 16.35 -5.18
C LYS A 52 14.06 16.74 -4.52
N LYS A 53 13.47 17.89 -4.89
CA LYS A 53 12.16 18.33 -4.39
C LYS A 53 11.05 17.36 -4.81
N ARG A 54 11.05 16.91 -6.07
CA ARG A 54 10.08 15.91 -6.57
C ARG A 54 10.22 14.58 -5.86
N GLY A 55 11.44 14.06 -5.70
CA GLY A 55 11.69 12.81 -4.99
C GLY A 55 11.20 12.83 -3.54
N ARG A 56 11.38 13.96 -2.83
CA ARG A 56 10.84 14.13 -1.47
C ARG A 56 9.31 14.11 -1.45
N GLN A 57 8.65 14.80 -2.39
CA GLN A 57 7.18 14.81 -2.47
C GLN A 57 6.62 13.43 -2.78
N GLU A 58 7.27 12.68 -3.66
CA GLU A 58 6.87 11.31 -3.98
C GLU A 58 7.07 10.37 -2.78
N ALA A 59 8.19 10.47 -2.07
CA ALA A 59 8.42 9.71 -0.84
C ALA A 59 7.37 10.01 0.24
N LEU A 60 6.97 11.27 0.41
CA LEU A 60 5.88 11.64 1.34
C LEU A 60 4.55 11.02 0.92
N LYS A 61 4.18 11.11 -0.36
CA LYS A 61 2.95 10.48 -0.88
C LYS A 61 2.94 8.96 -0.68
N GLN A 62 4.09 8.30 -0.89
CA GLN A 62 4.20 6.86 -0.68
C GLN A 62 4.06 6.51 0.82
N ARG A 63 4.62 7.32 1.71
CA ARG A 63 4.47 7.16 3.16
C ARG A 63 3.01 7.31 3.60
N GLU A 64 2.35 8.39 3.18
CA GLU A 64 0.92 8.63 3.48
C GLU A 64 0.04 7.47 2.97
N ALA A 65 0.32 6.95 1.76
CA ALA A 65 -0.42 5.82 1.21
C ALA A 65 -0.23 4.52 2.02
N ARG A 66 0.96 4.30 2.59
CA ARG A 66 1.23 3.14 3.47
C ARG A 66 0.54 3.30 4.82
N GLU A 67 0.63 4.48 5.43
CA GLU A 67 -0.03 4.79 6.70
C GLU A 67 -1.56 4.69 6.59
N ALA A 68 -2.15 5.19 5.50
CA ALA A 68 -3.59 5.07 5.24
C ALA A 68 -4.04 3.60 5.07
N LYS A 69 -3.22 2.76 4.42
CA LYS A 69 -3.50 1.32 4.30
C LYS A 69 -3.40 0.60 5.65
N ALA A 70 -2.38 0.91 6.45
CA ALA A 70 -2.21 0.35 7.79
C ALA A 70 -3.41 0.70 8.68
N LYS A 71 -3.80 1.98 8.73
CA LYS A 71 -4.96 2.43 9.50
C LYS A 71 -6.27 1.71 9.11
N LYS A 72 -6.51 1.53 7.81
CA LYS A 72 -7.70 0.83 7.31
C LYS A 72 -7.70 -0.66 7.70
N GLU A 73 -6.54 -1.29 7.76
CA GLU A 73 -6.42 -2.68 8.20
C GLU A 73 -6.71 -2.80 9.70
N ASP A 74 -6.20 -1.88 10.52
CA ASP A 74 -6.44 -1.85 11.95
C ASP A 74 -7.91 -1.57 12.27
N GLU A 75 -8.55 -0.62 11.58
CA GLU A 75 -10.00 -0.40 11.69
C GLU A 75 -10.81 -1.66 11.34
N ARG A 76 -10.37 -2.42 10.32
CA ARG A 76 -11.03 -3.68 9.94
C ARG A 76 -10.83 -4.79 10.99
N LYS A 77 -9.65 -4.87 11.61
CA LYS A 77 -9.38 -5.81 12.71
C LYS A 77 -10.23 -5.43 13.93
N GLN A 78 -10.27 -4.16 14.29
CA GLN A 78 -11.07 -3.67 15.40
C GLN A 78 -12.56 -3.96 15.18
N LYS A 79 -13.10 -3.65 14.00
CA LYS A 79 -14.50 -3.94 13.66
C LYS A 79 -14.85 -5.43 13.80
N LYS A 80 -13.94 -6.33 13.40
CA LYS A 80 -14.14 -7.78 13.58
C LYS A 80 -14.16 -8.16 15.06
N LEU A 81 -13.25 -7.61 15.86
CA LEU A 81 -13.23 -7.84 17.30
C LEU A 81 -14.51 -7.34 17.96
N ASP A 82 -14.95 -6.11 17.64
CA ASP A 82 -16.18 -5.53 18.16
C ASP A 82 -17.41 -6.36 17.76
N GLU A 83 -17.47 -6.87 16.53
CA GLU A 83 -18.54 -7.77 16.07
C GLU A 83 -18.54 -9.08 16.87
N THR A 84 -17.36 -9.69 17.10
CA THR A 84 -17.26 -10.91 17.91
C THR A 84 -17.66 -10.67 19.38
N LEU A 85 -17.26 -9.54 19.95
CA LEU A 85 -17.65 -9.14 21.31
C LEU A 85 -19.16 -8.87 21.39
N SER A 86 -19.74 -8.21 20.39
CA SER A 86 -21.18 -7.97 20.34
C SER A 86 -21.98 -9.27 20.26
N ILE A 87 -21.51 -10.26 19.49
CA ILE A 87 -22.17 -11.59 19.42
C ILE A 87 -22.09 -12.27 20.78
N ARG A 88 -20.92 -12.25 21.43
CA ARG A 88 -20.73 -12.83 22.76
C ARG A 88 -21.62 -12.17 23.80
N ASP A 89 -21.69 -10.85 23.79
CA ASP A 89 -22.51 -10.08 24.72
C ASP A 89 -24.01 -10.32 24.48
N ARG A 90 -24.46 -10.40 23.22
CA ARG A 90 -25.83 -10.79 22.88
C ARG A 90 -26.17 -12.17 23.46
N ARG A 91 -25.30 -13.16 23.25
CA ARG A 91 -25.49 -14.52 23.78
C ARG A 91 -25.53 -14.54 25.31
N SER A 92 -24.70 -13.72 25.97
CA SER A 92 -24.70 -13.60 27.43
C SER A 92 -25.99 -12.97 27.97
N ARG A 93 -26.59 -12.02 27.23
CA ARG A 93 -27.82 -11.33 27.63
C ARG A 93 -29.08 -12.15 27.38
N GLU A 94 -29.19 -12.77 26.20
CA GLU A 94 -30.36 -13.56 25.82
C GLU A 94 -30.38 -14.91 26.57
N GLY A 95 -29.21 -15.48 26.86
CA GLY A 95 -29.10 -16.82 27.43
C GLY A 95 -29.46 -17.92 26.43
N LYS A 96 -29.09 -19.17 26.76
CA LYS A 96 -29.31 -20.32 25.86
C LYS A 96 -30.78 -20.65 25.66
N ASP A 97 -31.63 -20.31 26.64
CA ASP A 97 -33.02 -20.77 26.67
C ASP A 97 -34.01 -19.94 25.88
N THR A 98 -33.65 -18.72 25.49
CA THR A 98 -34.54 -17.78 24.81
C THR A 98 -34.39 -17.81 23.29
N MET A 99 -33.31 -18.39 22.76
CA MET A 99 -33.05 -18.43 21.32
C MET A 99 -33.91 -19.49 20.62
N SER A 100 -34.78 -19.05 19.69
CA SER A 100 -35.55 -19.93 18.82
C SER A 100 -35.00 -19.92 17.40
N PHE A 101 -34.81 -21.09 16.80
CA PHE A 101 -34.26 -21.21 15.45
C PHE A 101 -35.36 -21.51 14.44
N THR A 102 -35.53 -20.61 13.46
CA THR A 102 -36.53 -20.76 12.40
C THR A 102 -35.85 -21.04 11.06
N GLY A 103 -36.38 -21.99 10.29
CA GLY A 103 -35.93 -22.26 8.92
C GLY A 103 -35.64 -23.74 8.69
N ALA A 104 -36.38 -24.30 7.73
CA ALA A 104 -36.18 -25.67 7.26
C ALA A 104 -34.77 -25.86 6.70
N LEU A 105 -34.10 -26.91 7.17
CA LEU A 105 -32.83 -27.45 6.70
C LEU A 105 -31.59 -26.74 7.28
N LEU A 106 -30.90 -27.46 8.19
CA LEU A 106 -29.50 -27.23 8.59
C LEU A 106 -28.59 -26.92 7.38
N LYS A 107 -28.89 -27.53 6.21
CA LYS A 107 -28.13 -27.38 4.96
C LYS A 107 -28.18 -26.01 4.30
N ASN A 108 -29.12 -25.12 4.65
CA ASN A 108 -29.25 -23.78 4.04
C ASN A 108 -28.96 -22.64 5.01
N HIS A 109 -28.69 -22.94 6.28
CA HIS A 109 -28.38 -21.91 7.27
C HIS A 109 -27.00 -21.29 7.03
N LYS A 110 -26.89 -20.01 7.39
CA LYS A 110 -25.60 -19.28 7.44
C LYS A 110 -24.75 -19.89 8.56
N ALA A 111 -23.43 -19.91 8.38
CA ALA A 111 -22.49 -20.47 9.37
C ALA A 111 -22.67 -19.85 10.77
N MET A 112 -23.00 -18.57 10.85
CA MET A 112 -23.23 -17.88 12.12
C MET A 112 -24.42 -18.44 12.91
N VAL A 113 -25.53 -18.78 12.22
CA VAL A 113 -26.71 -19.39 12.85
C VAL A 113 -26.39 -20.79 13.35
N LEU A 114 -25.59 -21.55 12.58
CA LEU A 114 -25.15 -22.88 12.98
C LEU A 114 -24.24 -22.84 14.22
N ARG A 115 -23.38 -21.82 14.35
CA ARG A 115 -22.60 -21.60 15.58
C ARG A 115 -23.48 -21.28 16.78
N ASP A 116 -24.52 -20.47 16.59
CA ASP A 116 -25.49 -20.19 17.66
C ASP A 116 -26.22 -21.47 18.08
N VAL A 117 -26.63 -22.33 17.14
CA VAL A 117 -27.24 -23.64 17.46
C VAL A 117 -26.24 -24.53 18.21
N ALA A 118 -25.00 -24.63 17.73
CA ALA A 118 -23.95 -25.40 18.41
C ALA A 118 -23.70 -24.90 19.84
N TRP A 119 -23.64 -23.59 20.04
CA TRP A 119 -23.51 -22.96 21.35
C TRP A 119 -24.69 -23.26 22.28
N THR A 120 -25.93 -23.21 21.78
CA THR A 120 -27.11 -23.57 22.59
C THR A 120 -27.16 -25.05 22.99
N LEU A 121 -26.50 -25.92 22.22
CA LEU A 121 -26.40 -27.36 22.46
C LEU A 121 -25.12 -27.76 23.22
N ASP A 122 -24.29 -26.79 23.64
CA ASP A 122 -22.98 -27.04 24.27
C ASP A 122 -22.02 -27.88 23.41
N LEU A 123 -22.12 -27.73 22.09
CA LEU A 123 -21.20 -28.33 21.12
C LEU A 123 -20.08 -27.34 20.75
N ALA A 124 -18.96 -27.88 20.27
CA ALA A 124 -17.87 -27.04 19.75
C ALA A 124 -18.35 -26.16 18.57
N GLU A 125 -18.00 -24.88 18.59
CA GLU A 125 -18.43 -23.88 17.59
C GLU A 125 -17.47 -23.73 16.40
N ASP A 126 -16.24 -24.23 16.55
CA ASP A 126 -15.18 -24.11 15.56
C ASP A 126 -15.41 -25.08 14.41
N GLY A 127 -14.96 -24.72 13.20
CA GLY A 127 -14.96 -25.60 12.03
C GLY A 127 -15.63 -25.02 10.80
N THR A 128 -15.64 -25.83 9.73
CA THR A 128 -16.37 -25.53 8.49
C THR A 128 -17.87 -25.66 8.70
N ARG A 129 -18.65 -25.13 7.76
CA ARG A 129 -20.11 -25.16 7.82
C ARG A 129 -20.64 -26.60 7.84
N GLU A 130 -20.06 -27.46 7.03
CA GLU A 130 -20.40 -28.86 6.88
C GLU A 130 -20.11 -29.64 8.15
N GLU A 131 -18.97 -29.38 8.79
CA GLU A 131 -18.62 -29.98 10.10
C GLU A 131 -19.61 -29.60 11.20
N LEU A 132 -20.09 -28.35 11.21
CA LEU A 132 -21.12 -27.91 12.15
C LEU A 132 -22.45 -28.63 11.90
N ILE A 133 -22.87 -28.75 10.63
CA ILE A 133 -24.09 -29.48 10.26
C ILE A 133 -23.99 -30.95 10.70
N THR A 134 -22.87 -31.61 10.43
CA THR A 134 -22.65 -33.01 10.79
C THR A 134 -22.72 -33.22 12.30
N ARG A 135 -22.04 -32.37 13.10
CA ARG A 135 -22.07 -32.46 14.57
C ARG A 135 -23.46 -32.21 15.14
N ILE A 136 -24.15 -31.17 14.66
CA ILE A 136 -25.51 -30.86 15.11
C ILE A 136 -26.45 -32.02 14.76
N THR A 137 -26.35 -32.56 13.54
CA THR A 137 -27.19 -33.69 13.11
C THR A 137 -26.93 -34.94 13.94
N ALA A 138 -25.66 -35.30 14.15
CA ALA A 138 -25.28 -36.44 14.98
C ALA A 138 -25.81 -36.31 16.42
N PHE A 139 -25.78 -35.10 16.99
CA PHE A 139 -26.33 -34.84 18.32
C PHE A 139 -27.84 -35.10 18.40
N PHE A 140 -28.60 -34.74 17.36
CA PHE A 140 -30.05 -34.96 17.29
C PHE A 140 -30.46 -36.38 16.86
N GLU A 141 -29.55 -37.15 16.25
CA GLU A 141 -29.75 -38.55 15.91
C GLU A 141 -29.53 -39.49 17.10
N ASP A 142 -28.83 -39.03 18.15
CA ASP A 142 -28.66 -39.77 19.40
C ASP A 142 -30.03 -40.05 20.06
N PRO A 143 -30.37 -41.31 20.38
CA PRO A 143 -31.61 -41.68 21.06
C PRO A 143 -31.87 -40.90 22.36
N ALA A 144 -30.83 -40.53 23.11
CA ALA A 144 -30.96 -39.75 24.35
C ALA A 144 -31.55 -38.34 24.10
N ASN A 145 -31.21 -37.74 22.96
CA ASN A 145 -31.58 -36.37 22.60
C ASN A 145 -32.83 -36.29 21.71
N ARG A 146 -33.46 -37.43 21.41
CA ARG A 146 -34.59 -37.48 20.48
C ARG A 146 -35.77 -36.59 20.89
N HIS A 147 -35.95 -36.38 22.20
CA HIS A 147 -36.98 -35.50 22.75
C HIS A 147 -36.83 -34.03 22.32
N LEU A 148 -35.60 -33.59 21.98
CA LEU A 148 -35.33 -32.22 21.54
C LEU A 148 -35.91 -31.89 20.16
N HIS A 149 -36.23 -32.90 19.32
CA HIS A 149 -36.94 -32.68 18.05
C HIS A 149 -38.30 -32.01 18.24
N ASN A 150 -38.96 -32.29 19.36
CA ASN A 150 -40.27 -31.73 19.69
C ASN A 150 -40.19 -30.43 20.49
N ASN A 151 -38.99 -29.98 20.85
CA ASN A 151 -38.82 -28.73 21.58
C ASN A 151 -39.11 -27.55 20.64
N ASN A 152 -39.98 -26.63 21.08
CA ASN A 152 -40.37 -25.43 20.31
C ASN A 152 -39.17 -24.60 19.84
N ARG A 153 -38.02 -24.67 20.51
CA ARG A 153 -36.77 -23.99 20.09
C ARG A 153 -36.16 -24.57 18.81
N TYR A 154 -36.21 -25.89 18.65
CA TYR A 154 -35.53 -26.60 17.57
C TYR A 154 -36.48 -27.14 16.51
N ILE A 155 -37.79 -27.16 16.77
CA ILE A 155 -38.80 -27.66 15.82
C ILE A 155 -38.67 -27.00 14.44
N GLY A 156 -38.35 -25.69 14.41
CA GLY A 156 -38.19 -24.92 13.18
C GLY A 156 -37.03 -25.38 12.28
N LEU A 157 -36.05 -26.12 12.82
CA LEU A 157 -34.92 -26.68 12.06
C LEU A 157 -35.33 -27.90 11.22
N PHE A 158 -36.27 -28.69 11.73
CA PHE A 158 -36.69 -29.97 11.16
C PHE A 158 -37.96 -29.88 10.32
N VAL A 159 -38.81 -28.88 10.56
CA VAL A 159 -40.03 -28.67 9.78
C VAL A 159 -39.64 -28.25 8.36
N SER A 160 -39.58 -29.22 7.45
CA SER A 160 -39.47 -28.98 6.02
C SER A 160 -40.66 -28.14 5.57
N LYS A 161 -40.42 -26.90 5.12
CA LYS A 161 -41.43 -25.91 4.65
C LYS A 161 -42.36 -26.39 3.52
N ARG A 162 -42.35 -27.68 3.16
CA ARG A 162 -43.09 -28.25 2.04
C ARG A 162 -44.60 -28.40 2.27
N THR A 163 -45.13 -28.13 3.46
CA THR A 163 -46.57 -28.33 3.75
C THR A 163 -47.33 -27.07 4.16
N LEU A 164 -46.68 -25.92 4.33
CA LEU A 164 -47.37 -24.64 4.51
C LEU A 164 -47.86 -24.12 3.16
N GLY A 165 -48.94 -24.73 2.68
CA GLY A 165 -49.98 -24.11 1.87
C GLY A 165 -49.53 -23.44 0.56
N LYS A 166 -50.00 -24.02 -0.55
CA LYS A 166 -50.66 -23.21 -1.58
C LYS A 166 -51.55 -22.21 -0.84
N ARG A 167 -51.11 -20.95 -0.75
CA ARG A 167 -51.98 -19.86 -0.31
C ARG A 167 -53.17 -19.93 -1.26
N PRO A 168 -54.42 -20.19 -0.81
CA PRO A 168 -55.54 -20.00 -1.69
C PRO A 168 -55.42 -18.57 -2.21
N GLN A 169 -55.33 -18.43 -3.52
CA GLN A 169 -55.46 -17.15 -4.20
C GLN A 169 -56.87 -16.64 -3.92
N HIS A 170 -57.09 -16.10 -2.72
CA HIS A 170 -58.26 -15.28 -2.49
C HIS A 170 -57.95 -13.98 -3.18
N GLY A 171 -58.58 -13.78 -4.34
CA GLY A 171 -58.50 -12.58 -5.14
C GLY A 171 -58.67 -11.36 -4.26
N PHE A 172 -57.55 -10.66 -4.05
CA PHE A 172 -57.60 -9.28 -3.63
C PHE A 172 -57.75 -8.50 -4.92
N GLY A 173 -58.92 -7.87 -5.04
CA GLY A 173 -59.41 -7.22 -6.23
C GLY A 173 -58.35 -6.36 -6.91
N ASP A 174 -58.19 -6.65 -8.19
CA ASP A 174 -58.11 -5.65 -9.24
C ASP A 174 -59.03 -4.47 -8.91
N LEU A 175 -58.44 -3.32 -8.57
CA LEU A 175 -59.03 -1.99 -8.63
C LEU A 175 -57.90 -0.96 -8.48
N THR A 176 -57.47 -0.48 -9.65
CA THR A 176 -57.06 0.91 -9.93
C THR A 176 -55.91 1.51 -9.13
N ASP A 177 -54.79 1.81 -9.80
CA ASP A 177 -54.58 3.20 -10.24
C ASP A 177 -53.56 3.25 -11.39
N GLU A 178 -53.99 3.88 -12.47
CA GLU A 178 -53.14 4.33 -13.57
C GLU A 178 -52.32 5.55 -13.11
N ASN A 179 -51.26 5.87 -13.85
CA ASN A 179 -50.38 7.04 -13.68
C ASN A 179 -49.16 6.85 -12.77
N ASN A 180 -48.12 6.23 -13.32
CA ASN A 180 -46.82 6.89 -13.33
C ASN A 180 -46.01 6.46 -14.55
N ALA A 181 -46.07 7.31 -15.58
CA ALA A 181 -45.19 7.23 -16.74
C ALA A 181 -43.75 7.52 -16.30
N ILE A 182 -42.93 6.47 -16.20
CA ILE A 182 -41.47 6.60 -16.13
C ILE A 182 -40.96 6.59 -17.58
N PRO A 183 -40.29 7.65 -18.05
CA PRO A 183 -39.79 7.70 -19.42
C PRO A 183 -38.69 6.66 -19.61
N ALA A 184 -38.80 5.91 -20.71
CA ALA A 184 -37.82 4.95 -21.18
C ALA A 184 -36.47 5.64 -21.45
N GLY A 185 -35.59 5.61 -20.45
CA GLY A 185 -34.20 6.02 -20.56
C GLY A 185 -33.39 4.98 -21.32
N ALA A 186 -33.04 5.33 -22.56
CA ALA A 186 -31.89 4.97 -23.39
C ALA A 186 -31.23 3.57 -23.25
N PRO A 187 -30.95 2.88 -24.38
CA PRO A 187 -30.10 1.70 -24.37
C PRO A 187 -28.68 2.09 -23.95
N SER A 188 -28.28 1.59 -22.78
CA SER A 188 -26.91 1.62 -22.30
C SER A 188 -26.03 0.82 -23.28
N GLU A 189 -25.38 1.52 -24.20
CA GLU A 189 -24.21 1.01 -24.93
C GLU A 189 -23.19 0.56 -23.90
N ARG A 190 -23.14 -0.77 -23.68
CA ARG A 190 -22.01 -1.41 -23.01
C ARG A 190 -20.83 -1.30 -23.95
N HIS A 191 -20.14 -0.16 -23.89
CA HIS A 191 -18.83 -0.02 -24.49
C HIS A 191 -17.88 -0.91 -23.70
N CYS A 192 -17.71 -2.13 -24.19
CA CYS A 192 -16.70 -3.08 -23.74
C CYS A 192 -15.32 -2.46 -24.03
N PHE A 193 -14.83 -1.62 -23.13
CA PHE A 193 -13.41 -1.34 -23.08
C PHE A 193 -12.72 -2.66 -22.77
N GLY A 194 -12.14 -3.24 -23.83
CA GLY A 194 -11.19 -4.33 -23.72
C GLY A 194 -10.12 -3.92 -22.73
N VAL A 195 -10.16 -4.55 -21.55
CA VAL A 195 -9.09 -4.51 -20.58
C VAL A 195 -7.92 -5.24 -21.22
N ILE A 196 -7.07 -4.51 -21.93
CA ILE A 196 -5.76 -5.00 -22.37
C ILE A 196 -4.88 -4.96 -21.12
N THR A 197 -5.00 -5.98 -20.27
CA THR A 197 -3.97 -6.27 -19.27
C THR A 197 -2.74 -6.79 -20.01
N ASN A 198 -1.87 -5.87 -20.43
CA ASN A 198 -0.48 -6.18 -20.72
C ASN A 198 0.19 -6.53 -19.39
N THR A 199 -0.05 -7.75 -18.92
CA THR A 199 0.70 -8.37 -17.84
C THR A 199 1.99 -8.88 -18.50
N PRO A 200 3.16 -8.28 -18.24
CA PRO A 200 4.40 -8.84 -18.76
C PRO A 200 4.61 -10.25 -18.18
N PRO A 201 5.22 -11.18 -18.94
CA PRO A 201 5.54 -12.50 -18.44
C PRO A 201 6.46 -12.37 -17.23
N ILE A 202 5.98 -12.87 -16.09
CA ILE A 202 6.77 -13.07 -14.88
C ILE A 202 7.88 -14.04 -15.22
N ALA A 203 9.10 -13.51 -15.34
CA ALA A 203 10.32 -14.31 -15.32
C ALA A 203 10.41 -14.93 -13.92
N GLN A 204 10.42 -16.26 -13.87
CA GLN A 204 10.71 -17.02 -12.67
C GLN A 204 12.21 -16.95 -12.37
N GLU A 205 12.61 -16.00 -11.54
CA GLU A 205 13.81 -16.11 -10.69
C GLU A 205 13.25 -16.23 -9.26
N SER A 206 13.02 -17.42 -8.71
CA SER A 206 14.02 -18.39 -8.22
C SER A 206 15.12 -17.71 -7.40
N GLN A 207 14.95 -17.83 -6.08
CA GLN A 207 15.94 -17.62 -5.01
C GLN A 207 16.25 -16.15 -4.67
N PHE A 208 15.43 -15.58 -3.79
CA PHE A 208 15.95 -14.66 -2.79
C PHE A 208 15.53 -15.14 -1.41
N GLU A 209 16.55 -15.29 -0.58
CA GLU A 209 16.53 -15.82 0.76
C GLU A 209 15.66 -14.98 1.69
N HIS A 210 15.00 -15.70 2.61
CA HIS A 210 14.41 -15.17 3.82
C HIS A 210 15.50 -14.49 4.65
N ILE A 211 15.57 -13.16 4.63
CA ILE A 211 16.19 -12.36 5.68
C ILE A 211 15.08 -11.60 6.38
N PHE A 212 14.48 -12.25 7.37
CA PHE A 212 13.65 -11.62 8.39
C PHE A 212 14.53 -11.46 9.63
N GLU A 213 14.99 -10.24 9.90
CA GLU A 213 15.14 -9.68 11.27
C GLU A 213 15.86 -8.33 11.18
N TYR A 214 15.08 -7.24 11.18
CA TYR A 214 15.55 -5.99 11.75
C TYR A 214 14.37 -5.35 12.48
N ALA A 215 14.29 -5.66 13.78
CA ALA A 215 13.53 -4.88 14.74
C ALA A 215 14.20 -3.50 14.86
N PHE A 216 13.50 -2.46 14.41
CA PHE A 216 13.84 -1.08 14.74
C PHE A 216 13.21 -0.74 16.10
N PRO A 217 13.99 -0.34 17.12
CA PRO A 217 13.40 0.26 18.31
C PRO A 217 12.86 1.65 17.93
N ALA A 218 11.61 1.90 18.33
CA ALA A 218 11.00 3.21 18.31
C ALA A 218 11.69 4.08 19.37
N GLU A 219 12.55 4.99 18.95
CA GLU A 219 12.94 6.12 19.80
C GLU A 219 11.89 7.22 19.67
N GLU A 220 11.24 7.49 20.80
CA GLU A 220 10.45 8.67 21.06
C GLU A 220 11.36 9.91 20.98
N SER A 221 11.33 10.63 19.87
CA SER A 221 11.86 11.99 19.81
C SER A 221 10.72 12.99 20.07
N GLU A 222 10.53 13.32 21.34
CA GLU A 222 9.92 14.59 21.74
C GLU A 222 10.85 15.72 21.27
N GLN A 223 10.52 16.39 20.16
CA GLN A 223 11.19 17.64 19.83
C GLN A 223 10.25 18.61 19.09
N SER A 224 9.65 19.47 19.92
CA SER A 224 9.40 20.90 19.70
C SER A 224 8.81 21.35 18.35
N GLN A 225 7.56 21.82 18.42
CA GLN A 225 6.89 22.59 17.38
C GLN A 225 7.54 23.97 17.16
N PRO A 226 7.54 24.47 15.92
CA PRO A 226 7.40 25.89 15.66
C PRO A 226 5.98 26.21 15.17
N LEU A 227 5.33 27.07 15.95
CA LEU A 227 4.12 27.81 15.61
C LEU A 227 4.38 28.64 14.33
N HIS A 228 3.85 28.21 13.19
CA HIS A 228 3.79 29.03 11.98
C HIS A 228 2.33 29.37 11.65
N THR A 229 2.08 30.67 11.63
CA THR A 229 0.84 31.34 11.26
C THR A 229 0.43 31.06 9.80
N PRO A 230 -0.87 31.12 9.48
CA PRO A 230 -1.37 30.86 8.14
C PRO A 230 -1.07 32.06 7.22
N GLY A 231 0.00 31.93 6.43
CA GLY A 231 0.30 32.82 5.32
C GLY A 231 -0.45 32.37 4.07
N ASP A 232 -1.39 33.20 3.67
CA ASP A 232 -2.10 33.28 2.40
C ASP A 232 -1.27 32.77 1.19
N TRP A 233 -1.63 31.59 0.66
CA TRP A 233 -1.08 31.07 -0.59
C TRP A 233 -2.06 31.36 -1.71
N GLY A 234 -1.82 32.48 -2.40
CA GLY A 234 -2.53 32.86 -3.60
C GLY A 234 -2.60 31.71 -4.62
N MET A 235 -3.82 31.45 -5.08
CA MET A 235 -4.10 30.60 -6.22
C MET A 235 -3.40 31.14 -7.48
N TYR A 236 -2.32 30.50 -7.89
CA TYR A 236 -1.84 30.62 -9.27
C TYR A 236 -2.44 29.52 -10.11
N HIS A 237 -3.43 29.89 -10.94
CA HIS A 237 -3.89 29.09 -12.06
C HIS A 237 -2.75 28.97 -13.09
N PHE A 238 -2.12 27.79 -13.18
CA PHE A 238 -1.31 27.42 -14.33
C PHE A 238 -2.23 26.82 -15.41
N GLY A 239 -2.46 27.58 -16.47
CA GLY A 239 -3.13 27.10 -17.68
C GLY A 239 -2.30 26.03 -18.40
N PRO A 240 -2.93 25.01 -19.01
CA PRO A 240 -2.22 23.97 -19.74
C PRO A 240 -1.97 24.43 -21.17
N ASP A 241 -0.82 25.06 -21.42
CA ASP A 241 -0.31 25.26 -22.78
C ASP A 241 1.17 24.94 -22.82
N SER A 242 1.52 23.78 -23.40
CA SER A 242 2.60 23.67 -24.40
C SER A 242 2.94 22.21 -24.72
N ARG A 243 2.43 21.78 -25.87
CA ARG A 243 3.21 21.17 -26.98
C ARG A 243 4.24 20.12 -26.58
N ASN A 244 3.74 18.89 -26.57
CA ASN A 244 4.46 17.66 -26.87
C ASN A 244 5.31 17.81 -28.14
N THR A 245 6.60 18.09 -27.98
CA THR A 245 7.62 17.91 -29.04
C THR A 245 8.48 16.72 -28.67
N ARG A 246 8.12 15.57 -29.23
CA ARG A 246 9.01 14.40 -29.27
C ARG A 246 10.11 14.69 -30.29
N TYR A 247 11.30 15.00 -29.82
CA TYR A 247 12.52 14.82 -30.61
C TYR A 247 13.14 13.48 -30.20
N SER A 248 12.86 12.44 -30.99
CA SER A 248 13.64 11.21 -30.97
C SER A 248 14.81 11.38 -31.95
N CYS A 249 15.97 11.75 -31.42
CA CYS A 249 17.21 11.67 -32.19
C CYS A 249 17.77 10.25 -32.07
N THR A 250 17.43 9.40 -33.04
CA THR A 250 18.10 8.11 -33.25
C THR A 250 19.41 8.39 -33.99
N LEU A 251 20.54 8.29 -33.28
CA LEU A 251 21.87 8.30 -33.87
C LEU A 251 22.19 6.88 -34.38
N PRO A 252 22.45 6.67 -35.68
CA PRO A 252 22.95 5.39 -36.16
C PRO A 252 24.49 5.38 -36.13
N GLY A 253 25.04 4.27 -35.64
CA GLY A 253 26.38 3.83 -36.05
C GLY A 253 27.57 4.55 -35.44
N LEU A 254 27.88 4.22 -34.19
CA LEU A 254 29.26 4.26 -33.70
C LEU A 254 29.58 2.88 -33.12
N GLN A 255 30.10 2.03 -33.99
CA GLN A 255 30.67 0.74 -33.68
C GLN A 255 31.99 1.00 -32.94
N ALA A 256 31.96 0.95 -31.62
CA ALA A 256 33.16 1.04 -30.79
C ALA A 256 33.95 -0.29 -30.90
N PRO A 257 35.27 -0.26 -31.09
CA PRO A 257 36.09 -1.46 -31.08
C PRO A 257 36.13 -2.09 -29.69
N ALA A 258 35.91 -3.40 -29.64
CA ALA A 258 36.07 -4.23 -28.45
C ALA A 258 37.50 -4.11 -27.93
N THR A 259 37.69 -3.29 -26.91
CA THR A 259 38.95 -3.26 -26.16
C THR A 259 38.87 -4.38 -25.13
N MET A 260 39.66 -5.43 -25.35
CA MET A 260 39.90 -6.47 -24.35
C MET A 260 40.61 -5.82 -23.16
N MET A 261 39.85 -5.49 -22.11
CA MET A 261 40.40 -5.16 -20.81
C MET A 261 40.55 -6.47 -20.04
N GLY A 262 41.82 -6.81 -19.80
CA GLY A 262 42.23 -8.00 -19.08
C GLY A 262 41.68 -8.03 -17.65
N SER A 263 41.21 -9.21 -17.29
CA SER A 263 40.84 -9.62 -15.94
C SER A 263 42.07 -9.50 -15.04
N SER A 264 42.22 -8.37 -14.37
CA SER A 264 43.16 -8.25 -13.25
C SER A 264 42.44 -8.73 -12.00
N SER A 265 42.72 -9.97 -11.63
CA SER A 265 42.32 -10.60 -10.38
C SER A 265 42.81 -9.75 -9.21
N LEU A 266 41.93 -8.96 -8.60
CA LEU A 266 42.19 -8.36 -7.31
C LEU A 266 42.07 -9.46 -6.26
N ASN A 267 43.21 -9.87 -5.73
CA ASN A 267 43.32 -10.69 -4.53
C ASN A 267 42.57 -10.00 -3.39
N PHE A 268 41.41 -10.55 -3.05
CA PHE A 268 40.65 -10.18 -1.87
C PHE A 268 41.43 -10.72 -0.67
N ASN A 269 42.04 -9.80 0.09
CA ASN A 269 42.78 -10.10 1.30
C ASN A 269 41.77 -10.48 2.39
N GLU A 270 41.53 -11.78 2.55
CA GLU A 270 40.81 -12.34 3.69
C GLU A 270 41.68 -12.14 4.95
N GLY A 271 41.36 -11.11 5.73
CA GLY A 271 42.12 -10.86 6.95
C GLY A 271 41.65 -9.66 7.75
N SER A 272 40.46 -9.76 8.36
CA SER A 272 40.19 -9.24 9.71
C SER A 272 38.73 -9.46 10.09
N ILE A 273 38.41 -10.68 10.53
CA ILE A 273 37.21 -10.92 11.31
C ILE A 273 37.53 -10.45 12.72
N LEU A 274 37.33 -9.15 12.96
CA LEU A 274 37.31 -8.59 14.30
C LEU A 274 36.08 -9.15 15.02
N SER A 275 36.32 -10.18 15.83
CA SER A 275 35.37 -10.77 16.76
C SER A 275 34.98 -9.73 17.80
N PHE A 276 33.99 -8.88 17.49
CA PHE A 276 33.29 -8.11 18.51
C PHE A 276 32.35 -9.06 19.26
N MET A 277 32.87 -9.69 20.31
CA MET A 277 32.05 -10.29 21.36
C MET A 277 31.17 -9.19 21.97
N ARG A 278 29.95 -9.04 21.45
CA ARG A 278 28.87 -8.36 22.17
C ARG A 278 28.52 -9.22 23.38
N GLN A 279 28.92 -8.77 24.56
CA GLN A 279 28.36 -9.27 25.81
C GLN A 279 26.83 -9.12 25.76
N PRO A 280 26.06 -10.16 26.12
CA PRO A 280 24.62 -9.99 26.31
C PRO A 280 24.37 -8.99 27.45
N PRO A 281 23.37 -8.11 27.33
CA PRO A 281 23.00 -7.23 28.42
C PRO A 281 22.60 -8.09 29.63
N SER A 282 23.32 -7.92 30.74
CA SER A 282 22.97 -8.51 32.02
C SER A 282 21.56 -8.06 32.41
N PHE A 283 20.65 -9.03 32.50
CA PHE A 283 19.30 -8.86 33.01
C PHE A 283 19.39 -8.36 34.46
N ILE A 284 19.17 -7.07 34.67
CA ILE A 284 19.01 -6.50 36.01
C ILE A 284 17.62 -6.91 36.48
N HIS A 285 17.56 -7.93 37.35
CA HIS A 285 16.33 -8.24 38.07
C HIS A 285 15.92 -7.03 38.93
N PRO A 286 14.70 -6.49 38.79
CA PRO A 286 14.22 -5.48 39.70
C PRO A 286 14.11 -6.09 41.10
N GLN A 287 14.86 -5.50 42.04
CA GLN A 287 14.76 -5.80 43.47
C GLN A 287 13.32 -5.52 43.93
N PRO A 288 12.64 -6.48 44.59
CA PRO A 288 11.36 -6.21 45.22
C PRO A 288 11.57 -5.19 46.35
N GLY A 289 10.92 -4.04 46.24
CA GLY A 289 10.96 -3.00 47.27
C GLY A 289 10.41 -3.50 48.61
N PRO A 290 10.84 -2.92 49.74
CA PRO A 290 10.42 -3.33 51.06
C PRO A 290 8.91 -3.15 51.24
N SER A 291 8.22 -4.26 51.46
CA SER A 291 6.81 -4.32 51.84
C SER A 291 6.63 -3.71 53.22
N SER A 292 6.12 -2.49 53.28
CA SER A 292 5.71 -1.84 54.53
C SER A 292 4.37 -2.42 54.98
N TYR A 293 4.42 -3.54 55.72
CA TYR A 293 3.30 -4.01 56.52
C TYR A 293 3.14 -3.10 57.75
N HIS A 294 2.04 -2.35 57.81
CA HIS A 294 1.56 -1.74 59.04
C HIS A 294 0.62 -2.72 59.75
N PRO A 295 0.93 -3.18 60.99
CA PRO A 295 -0.05 -3.88 61.81
C PRO A 295 -0.98 -2.87 62.47
N THR A 296 -2.26 -2.94 62.13
CA THR A 296 -3.34 -2.30 62.88
C THR A 296 -3.57 -3.10 64.15
N PHE A 297 -3.19 -2.56 65.30
CA PHE A 297 -3.57 -3.10 66.60
C PHE A 297 -5.05 -2.81 66.89
N ILE A 298 -5.73 -3.81 67.44
CA ILE A 298 -7.11 -3.79 67.94
C ILE A 298 -7.15 -3.04 69.28
#